data_AF-A0A537UMA8-F1
#
_entry.id   AF-A0A537UMA8-F1
#
_cell.length_a   1.000
_cell.length_b   1.000
_cell.length_c   1.000
_cell.angle_alpha   90.00
_cell.angle_beta   90.00
_cell.angle_gamma   90.00
#
_symmetry.space_group_name_H-M   'P 1'
#
loop_
_entity.id
_entity.type
_entity.pdbx_description
1 polymer ?
#
loop_
_entity_poly.entity_id
_entity_poly.type
_entity_poly.pdbx_seq_one_letter_code
_entity_poly.pdbx_strand_id
1 'polypeptide(L)'
;AGHLVKIEIEVDTLAQLREVLDTGLADVVLLDNMDTADLAEAVKLAKGRVVLEASGGVTQGSIAKIAATGVDYVSSGALTHSAPNFDVALDIDA
;
A
#
# COMPACT_ATOMS: atom_id res chain seq x y z
N ALA A 1 1.43 -21.91 -0.36
CA ALA A 1 2.82 -21.59 -0.74
C ALA A 1 3.79 -22.37 0.14
N GLY A 2 5.09 -22.40 -0.19
CA GLY A 2 6.10 -22.93 0.74
C GLY A 2 6.14 -22.10 2.02
N HIS A 3 6.55 -22.69 3.15
CA HIS A 3 6.54 -22.05 4.48
C HIS A 3 7.46 -20.81 4.63
N LEU A 4 8.22 -20.44 3.59
CA LEU A 4 9.11 -19.28 3.54
C LEU A 4 8.57 -18.13 2.68
N VAL A 5 7.40 -18.29 2.07
CA VAL A 5 6.82 -17.29 1.15
C VAL A 5 5.67 -16.59 1.83
N LYS A 6 5.76 -15.27 1.92
CA LYS A 6 4.66 -14.41 2.39
C LYS A 6 3.49 -14.43 1.40
N ILE A 7 2.27 -14.38 1.92
CA ILE A 7 1.05 -14.31 1.13
C ILE A 7 0.38 -12.96 1.37
N GLU A 8 0.22 -12.21 0.28
CA GLU A 8 -0.54 -10.97 0.23
C GLU A 8 -1.87 -11.23 -0.48
N ILE A 9 -2.95 -10.64 0.03
CA ILE A 9 -4.27 -10.70 -0.58
C ILE A 9 -4.76 -9.27 -0.82
N GLU A 10 -5.13 -8.97 -2.06
CA GLU A 10 -5.72 -7.69 -2.46
C GLU A 10 -7.24 -7.71 -2.27
N VAL A 11 -7.78 -6.60 -1.73
CA VAL A 11 -9.20 -6.38 -1.51
C VAL A 11 -9.58 -4.94 -1.89
N ASP A 12 -10.80 -4.77 -2.40
CA ASP A 12 -11.36 -3.46 -2.79
C ASP A 12 -12.54 -3.02 -1.90
N THR A 13 -12.94 -3.85 -0.93
CA THR A 13 -13.99 -3.51 0.04
C THR A 13 -13.68 -3.94 1.49
N LEU A 14 -14.24 -3.23 2.46
CA LEU A 14 -14.16 -3.62 3.88
C LEU A 14 -14.82 -4.97 4.18
N ALA A 15 -15.77 -5.42 3.35
CA ALA A 15 -16.39 -6.74 3.49
C ALA A 15 -15.39 -7.85 3.16
N GLN A 16 -14.68 -7.75 2.04
CA GLN A 16 -13.61 -8.68 1.69
C GLN A 16 -12.47 -8.66 2.72
N LEU A 17 -12.09 -7.48 3.24
CA LEU A 17 -11.12 -7.40 4.33
C LEU A 17 -11.56 -8.26 5.53
N ARG A 18 -12.84 -8.21 5.93
CA ARG A 18 -13.36 -9.04 7.03
C ARG A 18 -13.23 -10.52 6.71
N GLU A 19 -13.58 -10.94 5.49
CA GLU A 19 -13.43 -12.32 5.06
C GLU A 19 -11.97 -12.79 5.15
N VAL A 20 -11.02 -11.99 4.64
CA VAL A 20 -9.58 -12.29 4.71
C VAL A 20 -9.12 -12.39 6.17
N LEU A 21 -9.52 -11.44 7.01
CA LEU A 21 -9.20 -11.46 8.45
C LEU A 21 -9.79 -12.70 9.14
N ASP A 22 -10.99 -13.14 8.77
CA ASP A 22 -11.63 -14.32 9.36
C ASP A 22 -10.93 -15.62 8.94
N THR A 23 -10.36 -15.68 7.73
CA THR A 23 -9.54 -16.83 7.31
C THR A 23 -8.23 -16.94 8.09
N GLY A 24 -7.61 -15.79 8.43
CA GLY A 24 -6.31 -15.74 9.08
C GLY A 24 -5.15 -16.27 8.24
N LEU A 25 -5.30 -16.32 6.90
CA LEU A 25 -4.31 -16.91 5.99
C LEU A 25 -3.35 -15.88 5.34
N ALA A 26 -3.67 -14.60 5.42
CA ALA A 26 -2.86 -13.54 4.82
C ALA A 26 -1.78 -13.04 5.79
N ASP A 27 -0.58 -12.82 5.28
CA ASP A 27 0.46 -12.06 6.00
C ASP A 27 0.29 -10.56 5.81
N VAL A 28 -0.16 -10.15 4.63
CA VAL A 28 -0.37 -8.76 4.20
C VAL A 28 -1.73 -8.67 3.49
N VAL A 29 -2.43 -7.55 3.67
CA VAL A 29 -3.62 -7.22 2.90
C VAL A 29 -3.41 -5.90 2.18
N LEU A 30 -3.54 -5.92 0.85
CA LEU A 30 -3.49 -4.74 0.00
C LEU A 30 -4.91 -4.18 -0.17
N LEU A 31 -5.10 -2.92 0.18
CA LEU A 31 -6.34 -2.16 0.12
C LEU A 31 -6.33 -1.34 -1.18
N ASP A 32 -7.00 -1.83 -2.22
CA ASP A 32 -6.97 -1.20 -3.54
C ASP A 32 -8.00 -0.05 -3.66
N ASN A 33 -7.53 1.13 -4.06
CA ASN A 33 -8.33 2.32 -4.38
C ASN A 33 -9.37 2.75 -3.32
N MET A 34 -9.18 2.36 -2.05
CA MET A 34 -10.03 2.78 -0.94
C MET A 34 -9.78 4.25 -0.57
N ASP A 35 -10.83 4.96 -0.17
CA ASP A 35 -10.68 6.32 0.34
C ASP A 35 -10.10 6.35 1.77
N THR A 36 -9.68 7.53 2.23
CA THR A 36 -9.05 7.65 3.56
C THR A 36 -9.96 7.27 4.73
N ALA A 37 -11.28 7.35 4.58
CA ALA A 37 -12.21 6.95 5.62
C ALA A 37 -12.28 5.42 5.71
N ASP A 38 -12.35 4.74 4.56
CA ASP A 38 -12.29 3.29 4.47
C ASP A 38 -10.95 2.75 4.95
N LEU A 39 -9.83 3.36 4.56
CA LEU A 39 -8.49 2.96 5.05
C LEU A 39 -8.39 3.06 6.58
N ALA A 40 -8.89 4.16 7.17
CA ALA A 40 -8.88 4.32 8.62
C ALA A 40 -9.78 3.28 9.33
N GLU A 41 -10.89 2.88 8.71
CA GLU A 41 -11.72 1.80 9.22
C GLU A 41 -11.06 0.43 9.05
N ALA A 42 -10.38 0.18 7.92
CA ALA A 42 -9.61 -1.03 7.69
C ALA A 42 -8.54 -1.24 8.78
N VAL A 43 -7.82 -0.19 9.15
CA VAL A 43 -6.84 -0.21 10.26
C VAL A 43 -7.50 -0.62 11.58
N LYS A 44 -8.69 -0.06 11.90
CA LYS A 44 -9.44 -0.45 13.10
C LYS A 44 -9.98 -1.87 13.05
N LEU A 45 -10.32 -2.39 11.88
CA LEU A 45 -10.78 -3.77 11.69
C LEU A 45 -9.63 -4.77 11.83
N ALA A 46 -8.49 -4.48 11.20
CA ALA A 46 -7.31 -5.32 11.23
C ALA A 46 -6.73 -5.45 12.64
N LYS A 47 -6.73 -4.38 13.45
CA LYS A 47 -6.20 -4.38 14.83
C LYS A 47 -4.79 -4.99 14.94
N GLY A 48 -3.94 -4.77 13.93
CA GLY A 48 -2.59 -5.32 13.84
C GLY A 48 -2.51 -6.84 13.63
N ARG A 49 -3.59 -7.50 13.21
CA ARG A 49 -3.61 -8.94 12.89
C ARG A 49 -2.87 -9.28 11.60
N VAL A 50 -2.79 -8.32 10.67
CA VAL A 50 -2.13 -8.40 9.37
C VAL A 50 -1.46 -7.06 9.10
N VAL A 51 -0.44 -7.06 8.25
CA VAL A 51 0.11 -5.83 7.68
C VAL A 51 -0.90 -5.27 6.67
N LEU A 52 -1.14 -3.96 6.69
CA LEU A 52 -1.98 -3.28 5.72
C LEU A 52 -1.14 -2.44 4.76
N GLU A 53 -1.36 -2.66 3.47
CA GLU A 53 -0.80 -1.84 2.40
C GLU A 53 -1.92 -1.08 1.69
N ALA A 54 -1.78 0.23 1.51
CA ALA A 54 -2.65 1.00 0.62
C ALA A 54 -2.05 1.10 -0.79
N SER A 55 -2.86 0.87 -1.83
CA SER A 55 -2.45 1.01 -3.22
C SER A 55 -3.54 1.64 -4.08
N GLY A 56 -3.21 1.89 -5.36
CA GLY A 56 -4.12 2.49 -6.32
C GLY A 56 -4.17 4.02 -6.23
N GLY A 57 -3.96 4.70 -7.37
CA GLY A 57 -4.14 6.16 -7.48
C GLY A 57 -3.29 7.04 -6.54
N VAL A 58 -2.21 6.51 -5.96
CA VAL A 58 -1.36 7.24 -5.01
C VAL A 58 -0.59 8.35 -5.71
N THR A 59 -0.72 9.58 -5.21
CA THR A 59 -0.06 10.79 -5.72
C THR A 59 0.72 11.50 -4.62
N GLN A 60 1.60 12.42 -5.00
CA GLN A 60 2.30 13.29 -4.04
C GLN A 60 1.34 14.11 -3.15
N GLY A 61 0.16 14.47 -3.66
CA GLY A 61 -0.85 15.19 -2.90
C GLY A 61 -1.69 14.33 -1.95
N SER A 62 -1.81 13.03 -2.22
CA SER A 62 -2.59 12.10 -1.40
C SER A 62 -1.77 11.32 -0.38
N ILE A 63 -0.48 11.07 -0.64
CA ILE A 63 0.38 10.17 0.16
C ILE A 63 0.39 10.50 1.65
N ALA A 64 0.48 11.78 2.04
CA ALA A 64 0.51 12.18 3.44
C ALA A 64 -0.81 11.87 4.17
N LYS A 65 -1.94 12.01 3.48
CA LYS A 65 -3.26 11.70 4.04
C LYS A 65 -3.47 10.20 4.18
N ILE A 66 -3.01 9.43 3.19
CA ILE A 66 -3.04 7.97 3.22
C ILE A 66 -2.20 7.47 4.39
N ALA A 67 -0.95 7.93 4.53
CA ALA A 67 -0.09 7.54 5.65
C ALA A 67 -0.69 7.88 7.02
N ALA A 68 -1.39 9.00 7.15
CA ALA A 68 -2.05 9.40 8.39
C ALA A 68 -3.23 8.50 8.81
N THR A 69 -3.73 7.62 7.92
CA THR A 69 -4.78 6.64 8.26
C THR A 69 -4.28 5.52 9.18
N GLY A 70 -2.96 5.28 9.21
CA GLY A 70 -2.34 4.23 10.02
C GLY A 70 -2.08 2.91 9.30
N VAL A 71 -2.16 2.88 7.96
CA VAL A 71 -1.66 1.74 7.17
C VAL A 71 -0.14 1.61 7.35
N ASP A 72 0.39 0.38 7.25
CA ASP A 72 1.80 0.09 7.46
C ASP A 72 2.65 0.48 6.24
N TYR A 73 2.11 0.24 5.03
CA TYR A 73 2.78 0.54 3.77
C TYR A 73 1.85 1.29 2.80
N VAL A 74 2.47 2.00 1.86
CA VAL A 74 1.80 2.56 0.70
C VAL A 74 2.65 2.25 -0.53
N SER A 75 2.08 1.61 -1.54
CA SER A 75 2.77 1.37 -2.81
C SER A 75 2.33 2.36 -3.89
N SER A 76 3.25 2.68 -4.79
CA SER A 76 2.98 3.57 -5.93
C SER A 76 3.82 3.17 -7.13
N GLY A 77 3.16 2.78 -8.21
CA GLY A 77 3.81 2.51 -9.49
C GLY A 77 4.46 3.75 -10.12
N ALA A 78 3.99 4.95 -9.76
CA ALA A 78 4.52 6.21 -10.31
C ALA A 78 6.02 6.40 -10.06
N LEU A 79 6.55 5.77 -9.00
CA LEU A 79 7.97 5.77 -8.67
C LEU A 79 8.86 5.04 -9.69
N THR A 80 8.29 4.15 -10.50
CA THR A 80 9.05 3.35 -11.48
C THR A 80 8.62 3.64 -12.91
N HIS A 81 7.31 3.57 -13.22
CA HIS A 81 6.84 3.74 -14.61
C HIS A 81 6.67 5.21 -15.02
N SER A 82 6.77 6.16 -14.09
CA SER A 82 6.54 7.59 -14.35
C SER A 82 7.51 8.52 -13.62
N ALA A 83 8.63 8.00 -13.11
CA ALA A 83 9.64 8.84 -12.49
C ALA A 83 10.26 9.80 -13.54
N PRO A 84 10.35 11.11 -13.26
CA PRO A 84 11.04 12.03 -14.15
C PRO A 84 12.55 11.74 -14.15
N ASN A 85 13.20 11.96 -15.28
CA ASN A 85 14.66 11.87 -15.37
C ASN A 85 15.29 12.97 -14.53
N PHE A 86 16.36 12.63 -13.81
CA PHE A 86 17.21 13.62 -13.15
C PHE A 86 18.19 14.18 -14.18
N ASP A 87 18.17 15.50 -14.36
CA ASP A 87 19.03 16.18 -15.34
C ASP A 87 20.46 16.31 -14.78
N VAL A 88 21.44 15.75 -15.51
CA VAL A 88 22.85 15.70 -15.09
C VAL A 88 23.77 16.00 -16.27
N ALA A 89 24.73 16.89 -16.04
CA ALA A 89 25.82 17.20 -16.98
C ALA A 89 27.18 17.11 -16.27
N LEU A 90 28.24 16.79 -17.02
CA LEU A 90 29.61 16.72 -16.54
C LEU A 90 30.48 17.69 -17.35
N ASP A 91 31.06 18.68 -16.68
CA ASP A 91 32.05 19.58 -17.26
C ASP A 91 33.46 19.09 -16.92
N ILE A 92 34.34 19.03 -17.92
CA ILE A 92 35.73 18.61 -17.79
C ILE A 92 36.64 19.72 -18.32
N ASP A 93 37.54 20.21 -17.47
CA ASP A 93 38.62 21.12 -17.86
C ASP A 93 39.84 20.35 -18.39
N ALA A 94 40.63 20.98 -19.26
CA ALA A 94 41.81 20.39 -19.90
C ALA A 94 43.04 20.33 -18.99
#